data_AF-A0A5S3RJN2-F1
#
_entry.id   AF-A0A5S3RJN2-F1
#
_cell.length_a   1.000
_cell.length_b   1.000
_cell.length_c   1.000
_cell.angle_alpha   90.00
_cell.angle_beta   90.00
_cell.angle_gamma   90.00
#
_symmetry.space_group_name_H-M   'P 1'
#
loop_
_entity.id
_entity.type
_entity.pdbx_description
1 polymer ?
#
loop_
_entity_poly.entity_id
_entity_poly.type
_entity_poly.pdbx_seq_one_letter_code
_entity_poly.pdbx_strand_id
1 'polypeptide(L)' 'ATSAPIFELHQDGTDYFDYHHTADDTLDKVDPAKLKQNTAAYAVFALMAADAKTTIKAKPAK' A
#
# COMPACT_ATOMS: atom_id res chain seq x y z
N ALA A 1 -3.53 -14.72 21.67
CA ALA A 1 -3.16 -14.32 20.30
C ALA A 1 -2.62 -12.90 20.35
N THR A 2 -1.39 -12.66 19.92
CA THR A 2 -0.83 -11.31 19.78
C THR A 2 -1.33 -10.71 18.47
N SER A 3 -2.06 -9.60 18.54
CA SER A 3 -2.44 -8.82 17.34
C SER A 3 -1.31 -7.87 16.97
N ALA A 4 -1.04 -7.74 15.67
CA ALA A 4 -0.13 -6.74 15.13
C ALA A 4 -0.92 -5.55 14.57
N PRO A 5 -0.42 -4.31 14.67
CA PRO A 5 -0.96 -3.20 13.89
C PRO A 5 -0.69 -3.46 12.41
N ILE A 6 -1.75 -3.43 11.60
CA ILE A 6 -1.69 -3.58 10.14
C ILE A 6 -2.23 -2.29 9.53
N PHE A 7 -1.59 -1.87 8.44
CA PHE A 7 -1.96 -0.67 7.69
C PHE A 7 -2.25 -1.05 6.24
N GLU A 8 -3.27 -0.40 5.68
CA GLU A 8 -3.61 -0.47 4.27
C GLU A 8 -3.48 0.93 3.68
N LEU A 9 -2.56 1.09 2.73
CA LEU A 9 -2.43 2.31 1.94
C LEU A 9 -3.33 2.16 0.72
N HIS A 10 -4.55 2.70 0.79
CA HIS A 10 -5.53 2.58 -0.28
C HIS A 10 -5.04 3.26 -1.57
N GLN A 11 -5.01 2.49 -2.65
CA GLN A 11 -4.67 2.95 -3.99
C GLN A 11 -5.94 3.30 -4.75
N ASP A 12 -5.85 4.21 -5.72
CA ASP A 12 -6.88 4.32 -6.75
C ASP A 12 -6.75 3.13 -7.70
N GLY A 13 -7.68 2.19 -7.59
CA GLY A 13 -7.76 0.99 -8.41
C GLY A 13 -8.92 1.01 -9.40
N THR A 14 -9.41 2.20 -9.79
CA THR A 14 -10.57 2.32 -10.70
C THR A 14 -10.37 1.57 -12.02
N ASP A 15 -9.15 1.50 -12.53
CA ASP A 15 -8.74 0.80 -13.76
C ASP A 15 -8.21 -0.62 -13.52
N TYR A 16 -8.11 -1.08 -12.27
CA TYR A 16 -7.42 -2.32 -11.92
C TYR A 16 -8.05 -3.55 -12.60
N PHE A 17 -9.38 -3.65 -12.54
CA PHE A 17 -10.11 -4.80 -13.07
C PHE A 17 -10.34 -4.78 -14.58
N ASP A 18 -9.93 -3.72 -15.26
CA ASP A 18 -9.92 -3.70 -16.73
C ASP A 18 -8.87 -4.68 -17.29
N TYR A 19 -7.77 -4.87 -16.55
CA TYR A 19 -6.63 -5.70 -16.97
C TYR A 19 -6.40 -6.92 -16.07
N HIS A 20 -6.78 -6.86 -14.79
CA HIS A 20 -6.53 -7.90 -13.80
C HIS A 20 -6.97 -9.30 -14.28
N HIS A 21 -6.04 -10.26 -14.24
CA HIS A 21 -6.27 -11.64 -14.69
C HIS A 21 -6.63 -11.80 -16.18
N THR A 22 -6.24 -10.85 -17.02
CA THR A 22 -6.30 -10.98 -18.49
C THR A 22 -4.90 -11.15 -19.07
N ALA A 23 -4.81 -11.50 -20.36
CA ALA A 23 -3.52 -11.48 -21.07
C ALA A 23 -2.96 -10.06 -21.26
N ASP A 24 -3.79 -9.02 -21.04
CA ASP A 24 -3.43 -7.61 -21.18
C ASP A 24 -2.84 -7.03 -19.87
N ASP A 25 -2.72 -7.83 -18.80
CA ASP A 25 -2.00 -7.50 -17.56
C ASP A 25 -0.48 -7.47 -17.84
N THR A 26 -0.05 -6.33 -18.38
CA THR A 26 1.26 -6.11 -19.00
C THR A 26 1.85 -4.79 -18.53
N LEU A 27 3.17 -4.63 -18.64
CA LEU A 27 3.89 -3.50 -18.06
C LEU A 27 3.44 -2.14 -18.64
N ASP A 28 2.94 -2.10 -19.87
CA ASP A 28 2.47 -0.85 -20.48
C ASP A 28 1.22 -0.25 -19.82
N LYS A 29 0.52 -1.01 -18.97
CA LYS A 29 -0.60 -0.50 -18.15
C LYS A 29 -0.13 0.17 -16.86
N VAL A 30 1.15 0.04 -16.50
CA VAL A 30 1.71 0.66 -15.29
C VAL A 30 1.99 2.14 -15.55
N ASP A 31 1.14 3.02 -15.02
CA ASP A 31 1.39 4.47 -15.03
C ASP A 31 2.62 4.82 -14.18
N PRO A 32 3.70 5.37 -14.77
CA PRO A 32 4.90 5.75 -14.04
C PRO A 32 4.67 6.80 -12.94
N ALA A 33 3.66 7.66 -13.09
CA ALA A 33 3.31 8.65 -12.07
C ALA A 33 2.65 7.99 -10.85
N LYS A 34 1.71 7.07 -11.06
CA LYS A 34 1.10 6.25 -9.99
C LYS A 34 2.19 5.44 -9.26
N LEU A 35 3.11 4.81 -10.01
CA LEU A 35 4.22 4.04 -9.42
C LEU A 35 5.15 4.88 -8.53
N LYS A 36 5.52 6.09 -8.99
CA LYS A 36 6.34 7.03 -8.22
C LYS A 36 5.63 7.47 -6.95
N GLN A 37 4.34 7.79 -7.03
CA GLN A 37 3.54 8.19 -5.87
C GLN A 37 3.47 7.06 -4.84
N ASN A 38 3.18 5.83 -5.25
CA ASN A 38 3.15 4.67 -4.36
C ASN A 38 4.52 4.45 -3.70
N THR A 39 5.60 4.52 -4.48
CA THR A 39 6.97 4.38 -3.96
C THR A 39 7.26 5.41 -2.88
N ALA A 40 6.92 6.68 -3.14
CA ALA A 40 7.10 7.76 -2.16
C ALA A 40 6.27 7.53 -0.89
N ALA A 41 4.99 7.15 -1.04
CA ALA A 41 4.10 6.89 0.09
C ALA A 41 4.62 5.75 0.99
N TYR A 42 5.02 4.63 0.40
CA TYR A 42 5.57 3.50 1.13
C TYR A 42 6.93 3.82 1.78
N ALA A 43 7.82 4.52 1.08
CA ALA A 43 9.13 4.90 1.63
C ALA A 43 8.98 5.81 2.86
N VAL A 44 8.11 6.82 2.77
CA VAL A 44 7.83 7.74 3.88
C VAL A 44 7.12 7.00 5.02
N PHE A 45 6.11 6.19 4.73
CA PHE A 45 5.42 5.39 5.73
C PHE A 45 6.38 4.45 6.47
N ALA A 46 7.19 3.68 5.75
CA ALA A 46 8.15 2.74 6.34
C ALA A 46 9.16 3.45 7.23
N LEU A 47 9.70 4.59 6.78
CA LEU A 47 10.61 5.41 7.59
C LEU A 47 9.94 5.90 8.87
N MET A 48 8.75 6.48 8.78
CA MET A 48 8.03 7.00 9.95
C MET A 48 7.63 5.89 10.93
N ALA A 49 7.20 4.73 10.43
CA ALA A 49 6.85 3.59 11.25
C ALA A 49 8.07 3.00 11.97
N ALA A 50 9.23 2.94 11.28
CA ALA A 50 10.48 2.49 11.86
C ALA A 50 11.04 3.48 12.91
N ASP A 51 10.85 4.79 12.69
CA ASP A 51 11.39 5.84 13.57
C ASP A 51 10.38 6.34 14.63
N ALA A 52 9.24 5.66 14.76
CA ALA A 52 8.16 6.03 15.67
C ALA A 52 8.65 6.09 17.14
N LYS A 53 8.39 7.21 17.81
CA LYS A 53 8.80 7.42 19.22
C LYS A 53 7.92 6.70 20.23
N THR A 54 6.79 6.16 19.79
CA THR A 54 5.85 5.41 20.63
C THR A 54 5.48 4.08 19.97
N THR A 55 5.12 3.09 20.79
CA THR A 55 4.65 1.81 20.27
C THR A 55 3.32 1.98 19.55
N ILE A 56 3.31 1.62 18.26
CA ILE A 56 2.09 1.51 17.47
C ILE A 56 1.31 0.29 17.98
N LYS A 57 0.09 0.50 18.49
CA LYS A 57 -0.75 -0.57 19.02
C LYS A 57 -1.74 -1.05 17.98
N ALA A 58 -2.02 -2.35 17.97
CA ALA A 58 -3.08 -2.92 17.16
C ALA A 58 -4.45 -2.35 17.57
N LYS A 59 -5.38 -2.28 16.61
CA LYS A 59 -6.78 -1.98 16.88
C LYS A 59 -7.35 -3.01 17.88
N PRO A 60 -8.21 -2.59 18.83
CA PRO A 60 -8.95 -3.54 19.66
C PRO A 60 -9.70 -4.56 18.80
N ALA A 61 -9.78 -5.79 19.28
CA ALA A 61 -10.65 -6.79 18.65
C ALA A 61 -12.08 -6.25 18.58
N LYS A 62 -12.76 -6.52 17.46
CA LYS A 62 -14.19 -6.25 17.33
C LYS A 62 -14.99 -7.16 18.26
#